data_AF-A0A4Q8UGC1-F1
#
_entry.id   AF-A0A4Q8UGC1-F1
#
_cell.length_a   1.000
_cell.length_b   1.000
_cell.length_c   1.000
_cell.angle_alpha   90.00
_cell.angle_beta   90.00
_cell.angle_gamma   90.00
#
_symmetry.space_group_name_H-M   'P 1'
#
loop_
_entity.id
_entity.type
_entity.pdbx_description
1 polymer ?
#
loop_
_entity_poly.entity_id
_entity_poly.type
_entity_poly.pdbx_seq_one_letter_code
_entity_poly.pdbx_strand_id
1 'polypeptide(L)'
;MIEKIALFYFIVFTLYLLIHIFWKSKISMIALTWFGPIPQENESLSGFKFRKFKYAFGWVLQFIYAFCVAFGVAKLFPWAEKQDAFLVFMFGLTIGLGMATLSSFGFLVSYGKTKLFGPDPYYEPIEDILDDEI
;
A
#
# COMPACT_ATOMS: atom_id res chain seq x y z
N MET A 1 26.70 9.44 14.12
CA MET A 1 25.99 9.11 12.86
C MET A 1 25.68 7.62 12.78
N ILE A 2 26.69 6.75 12.97
CA ILE A 2 26.54 5.29 13.02
C ILE A 2 25.51 4.84 14.08
N GLU A 3 25.51 5.42 15.28
CA GLU A 3 24.56 5.08 16.35
C GLU A 3 23.09 5.31 15.96
N LYS A 4 22.80 6.41 15.26
CA LYS A 4 21.44 6.71 14.77
C LYS A 4 20.99 5.71 13.70
N ILE A 5 21.93 5.28 12.85
CA ILE A 5 21.68 4.27 11.81
C ILE A 5 21.45 2.90 12.46
N ALA A 6 22.26 2.52 13.45
CA ALA A 6 22.10 1.28 14.19
C ALA A 6 20.75 1.23 14.93
N LEU A 7 20.35 2.34 15.58
CA LEU A 7 19.04 2.45 16.21
C LEU A 7 17.90 2.29 15.21
N PHE A 8 18.01 2.93 14.04
CA PHE A 8 17.02 2.78 12.96
C PHE A 8 16.87 1.31 12.54
N TYR A 9 17.98 0.64 12.22
CA TYR A 9 17.93 -0.77 11.83
C TYR A 9 17.41 -1.67 12.95
N PHE A 10 17.79 -1.42 14.19
CA PHE A 10 17.28 -2.16 15.34
C PHE A 10 15.76 -2.04 15.48
N ILE A 11 15.22 -0.82 15.35
CA ILE A 11 13.77 -0.59 15.38
C ILE A 11 13.07 -1.30 14.22
N VAL A 12 13.60 -1.17 13.01
CA VAL A 12 13.03 -1.81 11.80
C VAL A 12 13.02 -3.33 11.93
N PHE A 13 14.14 -3.94 12.35
CA PHE A 13 14.23 -5.39 12.54
C PHE A 13 13.32 -5.87 13.65
N THR A 14 13.22 -5.14 14.75
CA THR A 14 12.33 -5.50 15.86
C THR A 14 10.87 -5.46 15.42
N LEU A 15 10.45 -4.42 14.69
CA LEU A 15 9.11 -4.33 14.13
C LEU A 15 8.82 -5.46 13.14
N TYR A 16 9.77 -5.77 12.25
CA TYR A 16 9.65 -6.91 11.34
C TYR A 16 9.45 -8.23 12.09
N LEU A 17 10.25 -8.47 13.12
CA LEU A 17 10.20 -9.69 13.94
C LEU A 17 8.86 -9.79 14.69
N LEU A 18 8.34 -8.68 15.21
CA LEU A 18 7.02 -8.62 15.83
C LEU A 18 5.89 -8.91 14.85
N ILE A 19 5.93 -8.37 13.63
CA ILE A 19 4.94 -8.68 12.59
C ILE A 19 4.99 -10.17 12.22
N HIS A 20 6.19 -10.75 12.14
CA HIS A 20 6.39 -12.15 11.84
C HIS A 20 5.81 -13.08 12.93
N ILE A 21 6.08 -12.80 14.21
CA ILE A 21 5.56 -13.59 15.33
C ILE A 21 4.04 -13.42 15.46
N PHE A 22 3.55 -12.18 15.36
CA PHE A 22 2.14 -11.85 15.60
C PHE A 22 1.36 -11.67 14.30
N TRP A 23 1.67 -12.43 13.25
CA TRP A 23 1.04 -12.29 11.92
C TRP A 23 -0.50 -12.36 11.98
N LYS A 24 -1.05 -13.19 12.88
CA LYS A 24 -2.51 -13.35 13.06
C LYS A 24 -3.18 -12.25 13.90
N SER A 25 -2.42 -11.30 14.45
CA SER A 25 -3.02 -10.19 15.20
C SER A 25 -3.75 -9.24 14.24
N LYS A 26 -4.85 -8.62 14.69
CA LYS A 26 -5.59 -7.65 13.87
C LYS A 26 -4.72 -6.47 13.42
N ILE A 27 -3.78 -6.04 14.26
CA ILE A 27 -2.86 -4.94 13.97
C ILE A 27 -1.90 -5.34 12.85
N SER A 28 -1.32 -6.53 12.94
CA SER A 28 -0.46 -7.09 11.89
C SER A 28 -1.26 -7.27 10.60
N MET A 29 -2.48 -7.83 10.66
CA MET A 29 -3.33 -7.99 9.48
C MET A 29 -3.65 -6.65 8.81
N ILE A 30 -3.92 -5.58 9.57
CA ILE A 30 -4.11 -4.22 9.03
C ILE A 30 -2.84 -3.71 8.34
N ALA A 31 -1.68 -3.85 8.99
CA ALA A 31 -0.39 -3.46 8.40
C ALA A 31 -0.08 -4.23 7.11
N LEU A 32 -0.49 -5.51 7.04
CA LEU A 32 -0.31 -6.38 5.89
C LEU A 32 -1.43 -6.24 4.86
N THR A 33 -2.55 -5.61 5.19
CA THR A 33 -3.59 -5.28 4.18
C THR A 33 -3.04 -4.30 3.14
N TRP A 34 -1.90 -3.65 3.45
CA TRP A 34 -1.19 -2.77 2.54
C TRP A 34 -0.67 -3.48 1.27
N PHE A 35 -0.54 -4.82 1.28
CA PHE A 35 -0.13 -5.62 0.11
C PHE A 35 -1.09 -5.53 -1.09
N GLY A 36 -2.29 -4.97 -0.89
CA GLY A 36 -3.26 -4.76 -1.97
C GLY A 36 -4.10 -5.99 -2.27
N PRO A 37 -4.99 -5.91 -3.26
CA PRO A 37 -5.94 -6.97 -3.57
C PRO A 37 -5.24 -8.20 -4.16
N ILE A 38 -5.70 -9.37 -3.74
CA ILE A 38 -5.34 -10.70 -4.27
C ILE A 38 -6.42 -11.13 -5.28
N PRO A 39 -6.08 -11.91 -6.33
CA PRO A 39 -7.07 -12.47 -7.24
C PRO A 39 -8.13 -13.28 -6.48
N GLN A 40 -9.38 -13.20 -6.94
CA GLN A 40 -10.48 -14.01 -6.42
C GLN A 40 -10.82 -15.13 -7.40
N GLU A 41 -11.36 -16.24 -6.89
CA GLU A 41 -11.84 -17.34 -7.73
C GLU A 41 -12.87 -16.86 -8.74
N ASN A 42 -12.76 -17.34 -9.98
CA ASN A 42 -13.61 -16.94 -11.10
C ASN A 42 -13.58 -15.42 -11.39
N GLU A 43 -12.52 -14.71 -10.99
CA GLU A 43 -12.32 -13.30 -11.32
C GLU A 43 -11.62 -13.17 -12.67
N SER A 44 -12.13 -12.31 -13.55
CA SER A 44 -11.43 -11.98 -14.79
C SER A 44 -10.18 -11.13 -14.52
N LEU A 45 -9.13 -11.31 -15.34
CA LEU A 45 -7.89 -10.55 -15.23
C LEU A 45 -8.12 -9.02 -15.28
N SER A 46 -9.07 -8.57 -16.09
CA SER A 46 -9.49 -7.17 -16.18
C SER A 46 -10.19 -6.72 -14.88
N GLY A 47 -11.05 -7.55 -14.29
CA GLY A 47 -11.68 -7.30 -12.99
C GLY A 47 -10.64 -7.12 -11.88
N PHE A 48 -9.66 -8.01 -11.82
CA PHE A 48 -8.58 -7.94 -10.85
C PHE A 48 -7.73 -6.66 -10.99
N LYS A 49 -7.36 -6.30 -12.22
CA LYS A 49 -6.62 -5.06 -12.51
C LYS A 49 -7.42 -3.81 -12.14
N PHE A 50 -8.74 -3.83 -12.32
CA PHE A 50 -9.60 -2.74 -11.91
C PHE A 50 -9.70 -2.61 -10.39
N ARG A 51 -9.74 -3.74 -9.65
CA ARG A 51 -9.63 -3.72 -8.18
C ARG A 51 -8.29 -3.15 -7.71
N LYS A 52 -7.18 -3.50 -8.37
CA LYS A 52 -5.87 -2.89 -8.11
C LYS A 52 -5.86 -1.39 -8.34
N PHE A 53 -6.48 -0.92 -9.43
CA PHE A 53 -6.69 0.51 -9.67
C PHE A 53 -7.48 1.18 -8.55
N LYS A 54 -8.66 0.65 -8.19
CA LYS A 54 -9.50 1.20 -7.10
C LYS A 54 -8.73 1.28 -5.78
N TYR A 55 -7.97 0.24 -5.47
CA TYR A 55 -7.13 0.20 -4.28
C TYR A 55 -6.05 1.29 -4.29
N ALA A 56 -5.28 1.40 -5.37
CA ALA A 56 -4.25 2.44 -5.50
C ALA A 56 -4.85 3.86 -5.51
N PHE A 57 -5.99 4.04 -6.15
CA PHE A 57 -6.73 5.31 -6.14
C PHE A 57 -7.26 5.66 -4.75
N GLY A 58 -7.69 4.66 -3.97
CA GLY A 58 -8.03 4.83 -2.56
C GLY A 58 -6.86 5.42 -1.75
N TRP A 59 -5.63 4.94 -1.98
CA TRP A 59 -4.43 5.52 -1.38
C TRP A 59 -4.19 6.97 -1.80
N VAL A 60 -4.42 7.32 -3.07
CA VAL A 60 -4.34 8.73 -3.52
C VAL A 60 -5.29 9.61 -2.70
N LEU A 61 -6.54 9.20 -2.52
CA LEU A 61 -7.52 9.94 -1.73
C LEU A 61 -7.10 10.04 -0.25
N GLN A 62 -6.56 8.98 0.33
CA GLN A 62 -6.05 8.99 1.71
C GLN A 62 -4.88 9.95 1.87
N PHE A 63 -3.93 9.99 0.92
CA PHE A 63 -2.82 10.94 0.95
C PHE A 63 -3.31 12.39 0.81
N ILE A 64 -4.25 12.66 -0.11
CA ILE A 64 -4.87 13.99 -0.24
C ILE A 64 -5.56 14.40 1.07
N TYR A 65 -6.31 13.48 1.67
CA TYR A 65 -6.95 13.72 2.97
C TYR A 65 -5.92 14.02 4.06
N ALA A 66 -4.84 13.24 4.15
CA ALA A 66 -3.76 13.48 5.10
C ALA A 66 -3.08 14.84 4.89
N PHE A 67 -2.89 15.27 3.63
CA PHE A 67 -2.43 16.61 3.30
C PHE A 67 -3.39 17.69 3.82
N CYS A 68 -4.69 17.53 3.61
CA CYS A 68 -5.68 18.48 4.11
C CYS A 68 -5.66 18.58 5.64
N VAL A 69 -5.54 17.45 6.34
CA VAL A 69 -5.42 17.42 7.81
C VAL A 69 -4.14 18.10 8.26
N ALA A 70 -2.99 17.76 7.67
CA ALA A 70 -1.70 18.36 8.01
C ALA A 70 -1.70 19.89 7.78
N PHE A 71 -2.29 20.35 6.67
CA PHE A 71 -2.46 21.76 6.38
C PHE A 71 -3.40 22.45 7.39
N GLY A 72 -4.49 21.79 7.77
CA GLY A 72 -5.39 22.29 8.83
C GLY A 72 -4.68 22.46 10.17
N VAL A 73 -3.84 21.49 10.55
CA VAL A 73 -3.02 21.56 11.77
C VAL A 73 -2.02 22.72 11.69
N ALA A 74 -1.31 22.86 10.56
CA ALA A 74 -0.35 23.95 10.36
C ALA A 74 -1.03 25.33 10.48
N LYS A 75 -2.24 25.48 9.94
CA LYS A 75 -3.02 26.72 10.05
C LYS A 75 -3.45 27.05 11.48
N LEU A 76 -3.82 26.04 12.28
CA LEU A 76 -4.21 26.24 13.68
C LEU A 76 -2.99 26.46 14.59
N PHE A 77 -1.86 25.83 14.25
CA PHE A 77 -0.64 25.85 15.04
C PHE A 77 0.56 26.21 14.16
N PRO A 78 0.81 27.50 13.90
CA PRO A 78 1.90 27.95 13.03
C PRO A 78 3.31 27.54 13.51
N TRP A 79 3.45 27.16 14.78
CA TRP A 79 4.69 26.62 15.31
C TRP A 79 4.98 25.19 14.80
N ALA A 80 3.96 24.45 14.35
CA ALA A 80 4.11 23.09 13.85
C ALA A 80 4.95 23.04 12.56
N GLU A 81 4.82 24.04 11.69
CA GLU A 81 5.61 24.14 10.45
C GLU A 81 7.11 24.26 10.68
N LYS A 82 7.52 24.76 11.87
CA LYS A 82 8.92 24.93 12.24
C LYS A 82 9.55 23.65 12.80
N GLN A 83 8.77 22.60 13.01
CA GLN A 83 9.25 21.34 13.56
C GLN A 83 9.76 20.43 12.43
N ASP A 84 10.98 19.92 12.57
CA ASP A 84 11.58 19.00 11.60
C ASP A 84 10.69 17.77 11.34
N ALA A 85 10.00 17.29 12.38
CA ALA A 85 9.06 16.17 12.27
C ALA A 85 7.90 16.46 11.30
N PHE A 86 7.39 17.70 11.27
CA PHE A 86 6.33 18.10 10.35
C PHE A 86 6.85 18.13 8.91
N LEU A 87 8.05 18.68 8.70
CA LEU A 87 8.69 18.71 7.37
C LEU A 87 8.95 17.29 6.84
N VAL A 88 9.48 16.39 7.67
CA VAL A 88 9.70 14.98 7.32
C VAL A 88 8.38 14.28 6.99
N PHE A 89 7.32 14.54 7.77
CA PHE A 89 6.00 13.99 7.51
C PHE A 89 5.43 14.48 6.16
N MET A 90 5.50 15.77 5.88
CA MET A 90 5.04 16.36 4.61
C MET A 90 5.83 15.85 3.41
N PHE A 91 7.15 15.66 3.58
CA PHE A 91 8.00 15.03 2.56
C PHE A 91 7.56 13.58 2.29
N GLY A 92 7.34 12.79 3.35
CA GLY A 92 6.84 11.42 3.24
C GLY A 92 5.46 11.33 2.55
N LEU A 93 4.54 12.23 2.88
CA LEU A 93 3.23 12.33 2.22
C LEU A 93 3.37 12.64 0.73
N THR A 94 4.32 13.51 0.35
CA THR A 94 4.56 13.87 -1.07
C THR A 94 5.04 12.66 -1.87
N ILE A 95 6.01 11.91 -1.32
CA ILE A 95 6.49 10.66 -1.94
C ILE A 95 5.36 9.64 -2.04
N GLY A 96 4.62 9.45 -0.95
CA GLY A 96 3.49 8.52 -0.89
C GLY A 96 2.42 8.83 -1.95
N LEU A 97 2.04 10.10 -2.09
CA LEU A 97 1.09 10.56 -3.09
C LEU A 97 1.61 10.32 -4.51
N GLY A 98 2.87 10.62 -4.79
CA GLY A 98 3.50 10.38 -6.09
C GLY A 98 3.47 8.89 -6.47
N MET A 99 3.87 8.00 -5.55
CA MET A 99 3.84 6.56 -5.77
C MET A 99 2.42 6.02 -5.98
N ALA A 100 1.47 6.44 -5.14
CA ALA A 100 0.07 6.02 -5.26
C ALA A 100 -0.55 6.48 -6.58
N THR A 101 -0.25 7.72 -7.01
CA THR A 101 -0.73 8.28 -8.28
C THR A 101 -0.17 7.51 -9.46
N LEU A 102 1.16 7.28 -9.49
CA LEU A 102 1.81 6.53 -10.56
C LEU A 102 1.28 5.09 -10.64
N SER A 103 1.10 4.43 -9.50
CA SER A 103 0.53 3.09 -9.41
C SER A 103 -0.91 3.04 -9.93
N SER A 104 -1.73 4.02 -9.55
CA SER A 104 -3.11 4.15 -10.02
C SER A 104 -3.17 4.27 -11.54
N PHE A 105 -2.39 5.19 -12.14
CA PHE A 105 -2.31 5.31 -13.59
C PHE A 105 -1.81 4.04 -14.27
N GLY A 106 -0.77 3.41 -13.73
CA GLY A 106 -0.23 2.15 -14.27
C GLY A 106 -1.27 1.03 -14.29
N PHE A 107 -2.03 0.87 -13.21
CA PHE A 107 -3.12 -0.11 -13.16
C PHE A 107 -4.28 0.25 -14.08
N LEU A 108 -4.63 1.53 -14.21
CA LEU A 108 -5.67 1.98 -15.12
C LEU A 108 -5.32 1.69 -16.59
N VAL A 109 -4.09 1.98 -17.00
CA VAL A 109 -3.58 1.68 -18.34
C VAL A 109 -3.53 0.16 -18.57
N SER A 110 -3.05 -0.61 -17.59
CA SER A 110 -3.01 -2.08 -17.67
C SER A 110 -4.41 -2.69 -17.78
N TYR A 111 -5.38 -2.15 -17.04
CA TYR A 111 -6.79 -2.51 -17.13
C TYR A 111 -7.35 -2.21 -18.53
N GLY A 112 -7.18 -0.98 -19.02
CA GLY A 112 -7.65 -0.56 -20.33
C GLY A 112 -7.07 -1.42 -21.45
N LYS A 113 -5.76 -1.71 -21.38
CA LYS A 113 -5.09 -2.60 -22.33
C LYS A 113 -5.70 -4.01 -22.33
N THR A 114 -5.89 -4.61 -21.16
CA THR A 114 -6.45 -5.97 -21.07
C THR A 114 -7.89 -6.02 -21.54
N LYS A 115 -8.71 -5.03 -21.20
CA LYS A 115 -10.12 -5.02 -21.59
C LYS A 115 -10.34 -4.78 -23.09
N LEU A 116 -9.47 -3.99 -23.74
CA LEU A 116 -9.65 -3.60 -25.14
C LEU A 116 -8.89 -4.49 -26.14
N PHE A 117 -7.70 -4.97 -25.78
CA PHE A 117 -6.78 -5.61 -26.73
C PHE A 117 -6.20 -6.94 -26.25
N GLY A 118 -6.42 -7.31 -24.98
CA GLY A 118 -5.80 -8.48 -24.38
C GLY A 118 -6.76 -9.64 -24.19
N PRO A 119 -6.24 -10.88 -24.03
CA PRO A 119 -7.03 -11.96 -23.47
C PRO A 119 -7.42 -11.63 -22.03
N ASP A 120 -8.66 -11.95 -21.66
CA ASP A 120 -9.20 -11.75 -20.31
C ASP A 120 -9.50 -13.11 -19.65
N PRO A 121 -8.46 -13.89 -19.29
CA PRO A 121 -8.65 -15.18 -18.65
C PRO A 121 -9.24 -15.01 -17.24
N TYR A 122 -9.94 -16.04 -16.79
CA TYR A 122 -10.43 -16.14 -15.42
C TYR A 122 -9.36 -16.76 -14.52
N TYR A 123 -9.33 -16.34 -13.27
CA TYR A 123 -8.47 -16.92 -12.25
C TYR A 123 -9.09 -18.20 -11.69
N GLU A 124 -8.38 -19.31 -11.86
CA GLU A 124 -8.70 -20.62 -11.28
C GLU A 124 -7.61 -20.93 -10.22
N PRO A 125 -7.99 -21.15 -8.94
CA PRO A 125 -7.04 -21.62 -7.94
C PRO A 125 -6.55 -23.02 -8.35
N ILE A 126 -5.25 -23.27 -8.26
CA ILE A 126 -4.69 -24.59 -8.51
C ILE A 126 -5.00 -25.44 -7.27
N GLU A 127 -6.07 -26.25 -7.32
CA GLU A 127 -6.46 -27.17 -6.23
C GLU A 127 -5.66 -28.51 -6.26
N ASP A 128 -4.98 -28.84 -7.36
CA ASP A 128 -4.54 -30.23 -7.66
C ASP A 128 -3.09 -30.65 -7.28
N ILE A 129 -2.41 -30.10 -6.25
CA ILE A 129 -1.04 -30.59 -5.89
C ILE A 129 -0.81 -30.77 -4.37
N LEU A 130 -1.86 -30.88 -3.54
CA LEU A 130 -1.66 -31.13 -2.10
C LEU A 130 -2.34 -32.40 -1.55
N ASP A 131 -3.09 -33.14 -2.37
CA ASP A 131 -3.83 -34.34 -1.94
C ASP A 131 -3.15 -35.67 -2.33
N ASP A 132 -2.00 -35.67 -3.02
CA ASP A 132 -1.33 -36.90 -3.48
C ASP A 132 -0.10 -37.35 -2.64
N GLU A 133 0.27 -36.67 -1.55
CA GLU A 133 1.34 -37.12 -0.64
C GLU A 133 1.03 -36.88 0.85
N ILE A 134 0.03 -37.59 1.42
CA ILE A 134 -0.01 -37.93 2.85
C ILE A 134 -0.40 -39.40 3.02
#